data_AF-A0A2W5KHT7-F1
#
_entry.id   AF-A0A2W5KHT7-F1
#
_cell.length_a   1.000
_cell.length_b   1.000
_cell.length_c   1.000
_cell.angle_alpha   90.00
_cell.angle_beta   90.00
_cell.angle_gamma   90.00
#
_symmetry.space_group_name_H-M   'P 1'
#
loop_
_entity.id
_entity.type
_entity.pdbx_description
1 polymer ?
#
loop_
_entity_poly.entity_id
_entity_poly.type
_entity_poly.pdbx_seq_one_letter_code
_entity_poly.pdbx_strand_id
1 'polypeptide(L)'
;MKFHLILAALVAFPIACQAADLQSREQPPAYIDASMQPAFDTEVQRRRDIEQFLAPIKSAQDLQAHLANRLGRGSPLDALSPHARERFLASLSFNARGLTGYRYDDVEAELSVSQAFELLGLFGVQDTLRILHLRQTTDRDAQLLGLYVRGGEHVAADHYNYRCASRASCEFSRNFICMTGCAAYIE
;
A
#
# COMPACT_ATOMS: atom_id res chain seq x y z
N MET A 1 85.12 -22.72 5.72
CA MET A 1 85.62 -21.36 5.43
C MET A 1 84.48 -20.36 5.59
N LYS A 2 84.68 -19.36 6.48
CA LYS A 2 84.03 -18.04 6.57
C LYS A 2 82.53 -17.93 6.92
N PHE A 3 82.31 -17.65 8.21
CA PHE A 3 81.41 -16.66 8.86
C PHE A 3 80.43 -15.87 7.96
N HIS A 4 79.20 -15.67 8.43
CA HIS A 4 78.77 -14.40 9.06
C HIS A 4 77.42 -14.54 9.80
N LEU A 5 77.40 -13.96 11.02
CA LEU A 5 76.23 -13.64 11.83
C LEU A 5 75.33 -12.62 11.14
N ILE A 6 74.00 -12.74 11.28
CA ILE A 6 73.11 -11.58 11.34
C ILE A 6 72.13 -11.76 12.51
N LEU A 7 72.22 -10.82 13.43
CA LEU A 7 71.38 -10.57 14.58
C LEU A 7 70.48 -9.35 14.24
N ALA A 8 69.31 -9.26 14.89
CA ALA A 8 68.41 -8.09 14.97
C ALA A 8 67.52 -7.80 13.73
N ALA A 9 66.28 -7.30 13.84
CA ALA A 9 65.60 -6.64 14.95
C ALA A 9 64.07 -6.88 14.89
N LEU A 10 63.46 -7.21 16.03
CA LEU A 10 62.03 -7.06 16.28
C LEU A 10 61.73 -5.56 16.39
N VAL A 11 61.08 -4.98 15.37
CA VAL A 11 60.51 -3.63 15.49
C VAL A 11 59.05 -3.80 15.89
N ALA A 12 58.76 -3.54 17.15
CA ALA A 12 57.42 -3.37 17.66
C ALA A 12 56.81 -2.10 17.04
N PHE A 13 55.82 -2.27 16.17
CA PHE A 13 54.99 -1.17 15.69
C PHE A 13 53.96 -0.81 16.78
N PRO A 14 53.95 0.43 17.31
CA PRO A 14 52.87 0.85 18.18
C PRO A 14 51.59 0.96 17.37
N ILE A 15 50.58 0.17 17.72
CA ILE A 15 49.21 0.32 17.22
C ILE A 15 48.69 1.62 17.80
N ALA A 16 48.80 2.71 17.03
CA ALA A 16 48.11 3.96 17.33
C ALA A 16 46.60 3.70 17.17
N CYS A 17 45.93 3.52 18.29
CA CYS A 17 44.48 3.45 18.39
C CYS A 17 43.92 4.85 18.09
N GLN A 18 43.70 5.17 16.81
CA GLN A 18 42.94 6.36 16.44
C GLN A 18 41.47 6.06 16.73
N ALA A 19 40.95 6.67 17.79
CA ALA A 19 39.53 6.76 18.02
C ALA A 19 38.92 7.51 16.84
N ALA A 20 38.26 6.79 15.94
CA ALA A 20 37.46 7.40 14.90
C ALA A 20 36.25 8.05 15.57
N ASP A 21 36.20 9.38 15.53
CA ASP A 21 35.00 10.15 15.80
C ASP A 21 33.86 9.61 14.94
N LEU A 22 32.88 8.94 15.56
CA LEU A 22 31.60 8.64 14.95
C LEU A 22 30.78 9.94 14.88
N GLN A 23 31.19 10.84 14.01
CA GLN A 23 30.32 11.92 13.56
C GLN A 23 29.12 11.28 12.86
N SER A 24 28.01 11.29 13.59
CA SER A 24 26.69 10.93 13.10
C SER A 24 26.40 11.81 11.88
N ARG A 25 26.53 11.22 10.69
CA ARG A 25 26.13 11.85 9.44
C ARG A 25 24.61 11.94 9.48
N GLU A 26 24.08 13.07 9.93
CA GLU A 26 22.69 13.45 9.71
C GLU A 26 22.49 13.50 8.18
N GLN A 27 22.02 12.39 7.64
CA GLN A 27 21.69 12.28 6.23
C GLN A 27 20.43 13.14 6.03
N PRO A 28 20.48 14.21 5.22
CA PRO A 28 19.27 15.00 4.95
C PRO A 28 18.19 14.07 4.38
N PRO A 29 16.90 14.33 4.65
CA PRO A 29 15.82 13.50 4.13
C PRO A 29 16.00 13.38 2.62
N ALA A 30 15.93 12.15 2.11
CA ALA A 30 16.12 11.88 0.69
C ALA A 30 15.21 12.79 -0.14
N TYR A 31 15.81 13.75 -0.84
CA TYR A 31 15.09 14.64 -1.74
C TYR A 31 14.64 13.79 -2.93
N ILE A 32 13.34 13.51 -3.02
CA ILE A 32 12.75 12.89 -4.22
C ILE A 32 12.77 13.96 -5.30
N ASP A 33 13.74 13.88 -6.22
CA ASP A 33 13.76 14.70 -7.41
C ASP A 33 12.58 14.31 -8.33
N ALA A 34 11.91 15.31 -8.91
CA ALA A 34 10.80 15.12 -9.84
C ALA A 34 11.17 14.24 -11.05
N SER A 35 12.46 14.12 -11.37
CA SER A 35 12.98 13.19 -12.38
C SER A 35 12.69 11.70 -12.07
N MET A 36 12.43 11.34 -10.80
CA MET A 36 12.11 9.97 -10.38
C MET A 36 10.61 9.64 -10.49
N GLN A 37 9.76 10.63 -10.77
CA GLN A 37 8.30 10.45 -10.78
C GLN A 37 7.82 9.33 -11.72
N PRO A 38 8.31 9.20 -12.97
CA PRO A 38 7.84 8.13 -13.88
C PRO A 38 8.16 6.72 -13.35
N ALA A 39 9.29 6.55 -12.66
CA ALA A 39 9.66 5.28 -12.06
C ALA A 39 8.74 4.93 -10.88
N PHE A 40 8.35 5.94 -10.09
CA PHE A 40 7.39 5.77 -9.01
C PHE A 40 6.00 5.41 -9.53
N ASP A 41 5.52 6.13 -10.55
CA ASP A 41 4.22 5.87 -11.18
C ASP A 41 4.17 4.43 -11.72
N THR A 42 5.24 3.96 -12.36
CA THR A 42 5.36 2.59 -12.87
C THR A 42 5.29 1.56 -11.76
N GLU A 43 5.95 1.81 -10.62
CA GLU A 43 5.89 0.90 -9.47
C GLU A 43 4.50 0.84 -8.85
N VAL A 44 3.82 1.98 -8.70
CA VAL A 44 2.43 2.02 -8.21
C VAL A 44 1.50 1.26 -9.14
N GLN A 45 1.61 1.45 -10.47
CA GLN A 45 0.79 0.71 -11.43
C GLN A 45 1.07 -0.79 -11.37
N ARG A 46 2.34 -1.20 -11.33
CA ARG A 46 2.71 -2.62 -11.17
C ARG A 46 2.07 -3.22 -9.91
N ARG A 47 2.13 -2.51 -8.78
CA ARG A 47 1.52 -2.96 -7.53
C ARG A 47 0.00 -3.13 -7.67
N ARG A 48 -0.68 -2.17 -8.27
CA ARG A 48 -2.13 -2.23 -8.55
C ARG A 48 -2.49 -3.42 -9.44
N ASP A 49 -1.72 -3.67 -10.49
CA ASP A 49 -1.93 -4.82 -11.38
C ASP A 49 -1.79 -6.15 -10.63
N ILE A 50 -0.80 -6.26 -9.75
CA ILE A 50 -0.60 -7.43 -8.88
C ILE A 50 -1.78 -7.59 -7.90
N GLU A 51 -2.18 -6.52 -7.22
CA GLU A 51 -3.30 -6.54 -6.27
C GLU A 51 -4.61 -6.98 -6.96
N GLN A 52 -4.91 -6.42 -8.14
CA GLN A 52 -6.07 -6.81 -8.94
C GLN A 52 -5.98 -8.24 -9.47
N PHE A 53 -4.78 -8.69 -9.87
CA PHE A 53 -4.56 -10.05 -10.32
C PHE A 53 -4.84 -11.06 -9.22
N LEU A 54 -4.35 -10.80 -8.00
CA LEU A 54 -4.49 -11.66 -6.83
C LEU A 54 -5.85 -11.56 -6.13
N ALA A 55 -6.67 -10.56 -6.47
CA ALA A 55 -7.97 -10.34 -5.84
C ALA A 55 -8.91 -11.57 -5.99
N PRO A 56 -9.49 -12.07 -4.89
CA PRO A 56 -10.46 -13.15 -4.95
C PRO A 56 -11.85 -12.71 -5.46
N ILE A 57 -12.21 -11.43 -5.34
CA ILE A 57 -13.52 -10.90 -5.74
C ILE A 57 -13.35 -9.88 -6.87
N LYS A 58 -13.65 -10.27 -8.10
CA LYS A 58 -13.55 -9.41 -9.29
C LYS A 58 -14.91 -9.06 -9.89
N SER A 59 -15.97 -9.73 -9.45
CA SER A 59 -17.32 -9.55 -9.97
C SER A 59 -18.39 -9.71 -8.88
N ALA A 60 -19.62 -9.31 -9.20
CA ALA A 60 -20.77 -9.55 -8.33
C ALA A 60 -21.02 -11.05 -8.09
N GLN A 61 -20.71 -11.91 -9.06
CA GLN A 61 -20.82 -13.37 -8.90
C GLN A 61 -19.77 -13.90 -7.91
N ASP A 62 -18.53 -13.45 -8.02
CA ASP A 62 -17.46 -13.82 -7.07
C ASP A 62 -17.81 -13.36 -5.65
N LEU A 63 -18.40 -12.17 -5.54
CA LEU A 63 -18.86 -11.63 -4.26
C LEU A 63 -19.92 -12.54 -3.64
N GLN A 64 -20.95 -12.92 -4.40
CA GLN A 64 -21.99 -13.84 -3.92
C GLN A 64 -21.38 -15.19 -3.47
N ALA A 65 -20.47 -15.74 -4.26
CA ALA A 65 -19.76 -16.98 -3.92
C ALA A 65 -18.94 -16.82 -2.63
N HIS A 66 -18.22 -15.70 -2.47
CA HIS A 66 -17.44 -15.41 -1.26
C HIS A 66 -18.34 -15.28 -0.03
N LEU A 67 -19.44 -14.55 -0.15
CA LEU A 67 -20.41 -14.37 0.95
C LEU A 67 -21.00 -15.71 1.39
N ALA A 68 -21.43 -16.56 0.44
CA ALA A 68 -21.97 -17.88 0.75
C ALA A 68 -20.92 -18.78 1.46
N ASN A 69 -19.66 -18.68 1.06
CA ASN A 69 -18.60 -19.59 1.48
C ASN A 69 -17.75 -19.13 2.67
N ARG A 70 -17.72 -17.84 2.99
CA ARG A 70 -16.78 -17.28 3.97
C ARG A 70 -17.40 -16.33 5.00
N LEU A 71 -18.57 -15.74 4.73
CA LEU A 71 -19.19 -14.80 5.67
C LEU A 71 -19.53 -15.48 7.00
N GLY A 72 -19.22 -14.81 8.12
CA GLY A 72 -19.37 -15.34 9.47
C GLY A 72 -18.37 -16.44 9.82
N ARG A 73 -17.38 -16.71 8.95
CA ARG A 73 -16.35 -17.75 9.12
C ARG A 73 -14.95 -17.15 9.04
N GLY A 74 -14.77 -15.97 9.64
CA GLY A 74 -13.50 -15.25 9.65
C GLY A 74 -13.18 -14.57 8.33
N SER A 75 -14.21 -14.12 7.60
CA SER A 75 -13.99 -13.26 6.44
C SER A 75 -13.50 -11.88 6.91
N PRO A 76 -12.66 -11.17 6.15
CA PRO A 76 -12.33 -9.77 6.46
C PRO A 76 -13.57 -8.84 6.54
N LEU A 77 -14.64 -9.18 5.80
CA LEU A 77 -15.96 -8.54 5.92
C LEU A 77 -16.61 -8.67 7.31
N ASP A 78 -16.20 -9.64 8.13
CA ASP A 78 -16.71 -9.80 9.50
C ASP A 78 -16.13 -8.77 10.48
N ALA A 79 -15.12 -8.00 10.06
CA ALA A 79 -14.57 -6.90 10.87
C ALA A 79 -15.51 -5.69 10.92
N LEU A 80 -16.41 -5.55 9.94
CA LEU A 80 -17.45 -4.51 9.93
C LEU A 80 -18.67 -4.96 10.73
N SER A 81 -19.32 -4.01 11.39
CA SER A 81 -20.64 -4.20 11.99
C SER A 81 -21.66 -4.62 10.92
N PRO A 82 -22.73 -5.35 11.28
CA PRO A 82 -23.70 -5.84 10.30
C PRO A 82 -24.26 -4.75 9.37
N HIS A 83 -24.56 -3.56 9.92
CA HIS A 83 -25.09 -2.43 9.15
C HIS A 83 -24.03 -1.75 8.27
N ALA A 84 -22.81 -1.57 8.79
CA ALA A 84 -21.70 -1.04 8.01
C ALA A 84 -21.35 -1.95 6.83
N ARG A 85 -21.31 -3.27 7.09
CA ARG A 85 -21.11 -4.27 6.04
C ARG A 85 -22.19 -4.20 4.97
N GLU A 86 -23.46 -4.12 5.35
CA GLU A 86 -24.57 -4.01 4.40
C GLU A 86 -24.41 -2.77 3.49
N ARG A 87 -24.13 -1.60 4.08
CA ARG A 87 -23.91 -0.36 3.32
C ARG A 87 -22.67 -0.42 2.42
N PHE A 88 -21.58 -0.99 2.91
CA PHE A 88 -20.35 -1.20 2.14
C PHE A 88 -20.63 -2.10 0.93
N LEU A 89 -21.22 -3.28 1.15
CA LEU A 89 -21.53 -4.23 0.08
C LEU A 89 -22.50 -3.65 -0.96
N ALA A 90 -23.52 -2.92 -0.52
CA ALA A 90 -24.47 -2.26 -1.41
C ALA A 90 -23.87 -1.09 -2.21
N SER A 91 -22.67 -0.62 -1.85
CA SER A 91 -21.98 0.47 -2.57
C SER A 91 -21.05 -0.01 -3.68
N LEU A 92 -20.73 -1.30 -3.71
CA LEU A 92 -19.73 -1.86 -4.61
C LEU A 92 -20.21 -1.77 -6.06
N SER A 93 -19.35 -1.24 -6.91
CA SER A 93 -19.55 -1.20 -8.37
C SER A 93 -18.44 -1.99 -9.05
N PHE A 94 -18.78 -2.75 -10.09
CA PHE A 94 -17.84 -3.62 -10.81
C PHE A 94 -17.90 -3.37 -12.31
N ASN A 95 -16.79 -3.68 -12.99
CA ASN A 95 -16.72 -3.85 -14.44
C ASN A 95 -15.92 -5.13 -14.80
N ALA A 96 -15.59 -5.30 -16.08
CA ALA A 96 -14.83 -6.46 -16.56
C ALA A 96 -13.43 -6.63 -15.94
N ARG A 97 -12.88 -5.59 -15.30
CA ARG A 97 -11.54 -5.59 -14.68
C ARG A 97 -11.57 -5.67 -13.16
N GLY A 98 -12.75 -5.61 -12.53
CA GLY A 98 -12.87 -5.64 -11.07
C GLY A 98 -13.70 -4.51 -10.50
N LEU A 99 -13.39 -4.16 -9.25
CA LEU A 99 -14.06 -3.09 -8.52
C LEU A 99 -13.75 -1.71 -9.15
N THR A 100 -14.78 -0.89 -9.32
CA THR A 100 -14.69 0.47 -9.90
C THR A 100 -14.97 1.57 -8.90
N GLY A 101 -15.52 1.22 -7.74
CA GLY A 101 -15.82 2.18 -6.68
C GLY A 101 -16.60 1.57 -5.53
N TYR A 102 -16.49 2.21 -4.38
CA TYR A 102 -17.09 1.78 -3.12
C TYR A 102 -17.23 2.97 -2.14
N ARG A 103 -18.06 2.81 -1.10
CA ARG A 103 -18.15 3.74 0.04
C ARG A 103 -17.10 3.44 1.09
N TYR A 104 -16.39 4.45 1.56
CA TYR A 104 -15.28 4.28 2.50
C TYR A 104 -15.57 4.73 3.94
N ASP A 105 -16.67 5.43 4.19
CA ASP A 105 -16.97 6.04 5.50
C ASP A 105 -17.05 5.00 6.62
N ASP A 106 -17.73 3.89 6.38
CA ASP A 106 -17.81 2.78 7.32
C ASP A 106 -16.44 2.08 7.52
N VAL A 107 -15.60 2.05 6.48
CA VAL A 107 -14.24 1.50 6.55
C VAL A 107 -13.36 2.38 7.46
N GLU A 108 -13.39 3.70 7.27
CA GLU A 108 -12.66 4.67 8.10
C GLU A 108 -13.17 4.72 9.55
N ALA A 109 -14.49 4.60 9.74
CA ALA A 109 -15.11 4.69 11.07
C ALA A 109 -14.83 3.47 11.94
N GLU A 110 -14.84 2.26 11.35
CA GLU A 110 -14.82 1.02 12.13
C GLU A 110 -13.46 0.32 12.13
N LEU A 111 -12.68 0.41 11.05
CA LEU A 111 -11.52 -0.47 10.86
C LEU A 111 -10.19 0.20 11.22
N SER A 112 -9.24 -0.62 11.69
CA SER A 112 -7.81 -0.25 11.68
C SER A 112 -7.21 -0.39 10.28
N VAL A 113 -5.99 0.12 10.09
CA VAL A 113 -5.26 -0.03 8.81
C VAL A 113 -5.11 -1.51 8.44
N SER A 114 -4.69 -2.38 9.35
CA SER A 114 -4.53 -3.81 9.05
C SER A 114 -5.85 -4.48 8.65
N GLN A 115 -6.96 -4.14 9.31
CA GLN A 115 -8.28 -4.69 8.97
C GLN A 115 -8.77 -4.18 7.61
N ALA A 116 -8.58 -2.89 7.33
CA ALA A 116 -8.90 -2.32 6.02
C ALA A 116 -8.01 -2.93 4.92
N PHE A 117 -6.72 -3.17 5.18
CA PHE A 117 -5.83 -3.84 4.24
C PHE A 117 -6.34 -5.24 3.87
N GLU A 118 -6.79 -6.03 4.84
CA GLU A 118 -7.36 -7.36 4.58
C GLU A 118 -8.70 -7.28 3.83
N LEU A 119 -9.58 -6.36 4.22
CA LEU A 119 -10.88 -6.16 3.58
C LEU A 119 -10.73 -5.71 2.12
N LEU A 120 -9.90 -4.69 1.87
CA LEU A 120 -9.64 -4.16 0.53
C LEU A 120 -8.84 -5.15 -0.33
N GLY A 121 -8.05 -6.02 0.30
CA GLY A 121 -7.37 -7.14 -0.36
C GLY A 121 -8.33 -8.15 -1.00
N LEU A 122 -9.57 -8.27 -0.50
CA LEU A 122 -10.59 -9.10 -1.15
C LEU A 122 -10.91 -8.62 -2.57
N PHE A 123 -10.74 -7.33 -2.83
CA PHE A 123 -11.10 -6.70 -4.10
C PHE A 123 -9.88 -6.23 -4.90
N GLY A 124 -8.66 -6.38 -4.37
CA GLY A 124 -7.44 -5.93 -5.02
C GLY A 124 -7.30 -4.41 -5.09
N VAL A 125 -7.75 -3.71 -4.04
CA VAL A 125 -7.81 -2.24 -4.02
C VAL A 125 -7.02 -1.63 -2.86
N GLN A 126 -6.00 -2.34 -2.40
CA GLN A 126 -5.22 -1.98 -1.21
C GLN A 126 -4.45 -0.66 -1.43
N ASP A 127 -4.11 -0.29 -2.67
CA ASP A 127 -3.51 1.02 -2.97
C ASP A 127 -4.35 2.21 -2.46
N THR A 128 -5.66 2.05 -2.31
CA THR A 128 -6.53 3.11 -1.77
C THR A 128 -6.26 3.42 -0.28
N LEU A 129 -5.54 2.58 0.46
CA LEU A 129 -5.16 2.86 1.85
C LEU A 129 -4.43 4.21 2.02
N ARG A 130 -3.68 4.65 1.00
CA ARG A 130 -2.92 5.91 1.06
C ARG A 130 -3.82 7.17 1.09
N ILE A 131 -5.07 7.06 0.65
CA ILE A 131 -6.04 8.18 0.61
C ILE A 131 -7.12 8.06 1.67
N LEU A 132 -7.14 6.97 2.45
CA LEU A 132 -8.10 6.76 3.51
C LEU A 132 -7.57 7.29 4.85
N HIS A 133 -8.46 7.87 5.65
CA HIS A 133 -8.18 8.34 6.99
C HIS A 133 -8.40 7.23 8.02
N LEU A 134 -7.53 6.21 7.99
CA LEU A 134 -7.66 5.02 8.83
C LEU A 134 -6.98 5.19 10.19
N ARG A 135 -7.58 4.56 11.21
CA ARG A 135 -7.00 4.53 12.55
C ARG A 135 -5.79 3.61 12.60
N GLN A 136 -4.65 4.17 12.99
CA GLN A 136 -3.44 3.40 13.30
C GLN A 136 -3.48 2.98 14.77
N THR A 137 -3.44 1.68 15.02
CA THR A 137 -3.55 1.10 16.37
C THR A 137 -2.33 0.29 16.78
N THR A 138 -1.48 -0.09 15.82
CA THR A 138 -0.33 -0.98 16.03
C THR A 138 0.88 -0.57 15.18
N ASP A 139 2.07 -1.07 15.51
CA ASP A 139 3.27 -0.89 14.68
C ASP A 139 3.10 -1.51 13.28
N ARG A 140 2.31 -2.59 13.17
CA ARG A 140 1.97 -3.21 11.88
C ARG A 140 1.18 -2.24 11.00
N ASP A 141 0.26 -1.48 11.58
CA ASP A 141 -0.51 -0.46 10.85
C ASP A 141 0.41 0.63 10.28
N ALA A 142 1.37 1.10 11.09
CA ALA A 142 2.37 2.07 10.65
C ALA A 142 3.28 1.53 9.54
N GLN A 143 3.71 0.27 9.66
CA GLN A 143 4.50 -0.41 8.63
C GLN A 143 3.73 -0.54 7.32
N LEU A 144 2.45 -0.95 7.37
CA LEU A 144 1.59 -1.06 6.19
C LEU A 144 1.44 0.29 5.49
N LEU A 145 1.12 1.36 6.21
CA LEU A 145 1.04 2.70 5.60
C LEU A 145 2.37 3.13 4.98
N GLY A 146 3.50 2.81 5.62
CA GLY A 146 4.83 3.10 5.09
C GLY A 146 5.18 2.39 3.77
N LEU A 147 4.44 1.34 3.40
CA LEU A 147 4.55 0.68 2.08
C LEU A 147 3.73 1.41 1.01
N TYR A 148 2.60 2.01 1.38
CA TYR A 148 1.63 2.61 0.46
C TYR A 148 1.77 4.12 0.26
N VAL A 149 2.31 4.84 1.25
CA VAL A 149 2.52 6.30 1.21
C VAL A 149 3.83 6.68 0.51
N ARG A 150 4.69 5.69 0.17
CA ARG A 150 6.08 5.91 -0.23
C ARG A 150 6.32 6.44 -1.65
N GLY A 151 5.36 7.17 -2.21
CA GLY A 151 5.72 8.16 -3.21
C GLY A 151 4.58 9.03 -3.67
N GLY A 152 4.98 9.94 -4.53
CA GLY A 152 4.41 11.26 -4.67
C GLY A 152 2.90 11.31 -4.81
N GLU A 153 2.38 12.46 -4.39
CA GLU A 153 1.00 12.93 -4.43
C GLU A 153 0.32 12.80 -5.82
N HIS A 154 1.08 12.53 -6.88
CA HIS A 154 0.63 12.57 -8.28
C HIS A 154 0.17 11.23 -8.89
N VAL A 155 0.17 10.12 -8.16
CA VAL A 155 -0.36 8.83 -8.70
C VAL A 155 -1.83 8.58 -8.35
N ALA A 156 -2.55 9.61 -7.90
CA ALA A 156 -3.93 9.49 -7.50
C ALA A 156 -4.91 9.51 -8.68
N ALA A 157 -4.93 8.43 -9.46
CA ALA A 157 -6.00 8.17 -10.42
C ALA A 157 -7.28 7.64 -9.75
N ASP A 158 -7.22 7.31 -8.45
CA ASP A 158 -8.40 7.08 -7.62
C ASP A 158 -8.82 8.39 -6.93
N HIS A 159 -10.10 8.73 -7.04
CA HIS A 159 -10.65 9.99 -6.60
C HIS A 159 -11.45 9.82 -5.30
N TYR A 160 -10.90 10.33 -4.20
CA TYR A 160 -11.56 10.42 -2.90
C TYR A 160 -12.71 11.43 -2.96
N ASN A 161 -13.88 11.09 -2.40
CA ASN A 161 -15.15 11.84 -2.52
C ASN A 161 -15.75 11.89 -3.93
N TYR A 162 -15.53 10.84 -4.73
CA TYR A 162 -16.18 10.66 -6.04
C TYR A 162 -16.74 9.25 -6.16
N ARG A 163 -17.78 9.06 -6.98
CA ARG A 163 -18.30 7.74 -7.37
C ARG A 163 -18.15 7.52 -8.87
N CYS A 164 -18.04 6.26 -9.28
CA CYS A 164 -18.11 5.88 -10.68
C CYS A 164 -19.57 6.03 -11.17
N ALA A 165 -19.85 7.05 -11.98
CA ALA A 165 -21.20 7.33 -12.48
C ALA A 165 -21.46 6.63 -13.83
N SER A 166 -20.45 6.64 -14.69
CA SER A 166 -20.45 5.94 -15.98
C SER A 166 -19.02 5.58 -16.38
N ARG A 167 -18.89 4.81 -17.48
CA ARG A 167 -17.58 4.51 -18.07
C ARG A 167 -16.78 5.79 -18.26
N ALA A 168 -15.55 5.79 -17.77
CA ALA A 168 -14.64 6.92 -17.80
C ALA A 168 -15.15 8.20 -17.10
N SER A 169 -16.09 8.11 -16.15
CA SER A 169 -16.69 9.28 -15.51
C SER A 169 -16.86 9.12 -14.00
N CYS A 170 -16.10 9.94 -13.26
CA CYS A 170 -16.23 10.10 -11.82
C CYS A 170 -17.04 11.36 -11.51
N GLU A 171 -18.07 11.24 -10.67
CA GLU A 171 -18.86 12.36 -10.19
C GLU A 171 -18.65 12.57 -8.70
N PHE A 172 -18.67 13.83 -8.25
CA PHE A 172 -18.55 14.14 -6.83
C PHE A 172 -19.65 13.42 -6.05
N SER A 173 -19.24 12.71 -5.01
CA SER A 173 -20.10 11.94 -4.13
C SER A 173 -19.37 11.73 -2.82
N ARG A 174 -19.82 12.42 -1.77
CA ARG A 174 -19.21 12.28 -0.44
C ARG A 174 -19.17 10.83 -0.01
N ASN A 175 -18.08 10.44 0.63
CA ASN A 175 -17.86 9.12 1.21
C ASN A 175 -17.65 7.98 0.20
N PHE A 176 -17.40 8.29 -1.09
CA PHE A 176 -17.07 7.29 -2.10
C PHE A 176 -15.65 7.46 -2.62
N ILE A 177 -15.08 6.36 -3.12
CA ILE A 177 -13.90 6.36 -3.98
C ILE A 177 -14.33 5.98 -5.38
N CYS A 178 -13.94 6.80 -6.36
CA CYS A 178 -14.02 6.47 -7.77
C CYS A 178 -12.66 5.97 -8.20
N MET A 179 -12.58 4.71 -8.61
CA MET A 179 -11.30 4.09 -8.92
C MET A 179 -10.87 4.34 -10.36
N THR A 180 -9.57 4.27 -10.61
CA THR A 180 -8.94 4.30 -11.93
C THR A 180 -9.55 3.27 -12.90
N GLY A 181 -10.02 2.14 -12.36
CA GLY A 181 -10.74 1.12 -13.13
C GLY A 181 -12.05 1.62 -13.76
N CYS A 182 -12.70 2.61 -13.15
CA CYS A 182 -13.83 3.34 -13.73
C CYS A 182 -13.39 4.18 -14.94
N ALA A 183 -12.19 4.76 -14.86
CA ALA A 183 -11.65 5.73 -15.82
C ALA A 183 -11.25 5.11 -17.18
N ALA A 184 -10.93 3.81 -17.24
CA ALA A 184 -10.36 3.26 -18.48
C ALA A 184 -11.39 2.71 -19.48
N TYR A 185 -11.07 2.91 -20.75
CA TYR A 185 -11.81 2.42 -21.90
C TYR A 185 -11.61 0.90 -22.03
N ILE A 186 -12.70 0.15 -22.10
CA ILE A 186 -12.70 -1.22 -22.65
C ILE A 186 -12.60 -1.07 -24.18
N GLU A 187 -11.44 -1.35 -24.74
CA GLU A 187 -11.27 -1.53 -26.20
C GLU A 187 -11.99 -2.78 -26.68
#